data_AF-A0AA92P8P8-F1
#
_entry.id   AF-A0AA92P8P8-F1
#
_cell.length_a   1.000
_cell.length_b   1.000
_cell.length_c   1.000
_cell.angle_alpha   90.00
_cell.angle_beta   90.00
_cell.angle_gamma   90.00
#
_symmetry.space_group_name_H-M   'P 1'
#
loop_
_entity.id
_entity.type
_entity.pdbx_description
1 polymer ?
#
loop_
_entity_poly.entity_id
_entity_poly.type
_entity_poly.pdbx_seq_one_letter_code
_entity_poly.pdbx_strand_id
1 'polypeptide(L)'
;MKKLELQRIEAGEYLTPDGRFYIRNTYYSNGIPGRSNTSKGWLIEDKSGLTPFHNGYHRTNIKRVDTLTEAKEIIALVMDCDRKEKILRDTGWRKQENCQPPGLCWLSPYTDKLLTQSEALLELSLMS
;
A
#
# COMPACT_ATOMS: atom_id res chain seq x y z
N MET A 1 7.28 14.87 4.09
CA MET A 1 7.37 13.41 4.32
C MET A 1 8.80 13.07 4.70
N LYS A 2 9.04 12.32 5.78
CA LYS A 2 10.36 11.69 5.98
C LYS A 2 10.64 10.82 4.75
N LYS A 3 11.84 10.92 4.18
CA LYS A 3 12.27 10.09 3.06
C LYS A 3 12.15 8.62 3.48
N LEU A 4 11.54 7.77 2.65
CA LEU A 4 11.47 6.34 2.94
C LEU A 4 12.90 5.77 2.93
N GLU A 5 13.38 5.39 4.10
CA GLU A 5 14.68 4.73 4.26
C GLU A 5 14.50 3.23 4.15
N LEU A 6 15.37 2.59 3.39
CA LEU A 6 15.40 1.14 3.25
C LEU A 6 16.71 0.63 3.86
N GLN A 7 16.60 -0.33 4.75
CA GLN A 7 17.73 -1.07 5.27
C GLN A 7 18.12 -2.13 4.25
N ARG A 8 19.37 -2.12 3.79
CA ARG A 8 19.88 -3.17 2.92
C ARG A 8 20.18 -4.40 3.76
N ILE A 9 19.62 -5.55 3.38
CA ILE A 9 19.90 -6.84 4.03
C ILE A 9 21.01 -7.56 3.24
N GLU A 10 20.82 -7.72 1.93
CA GLU A 10 21.77 -8.37 1.02
C GLU A 10 21.93 -7.59 -0.30
N ALA A 11 22.70 -8.14 -1.24
CA ALA A 11 22.85 -7.53 -2.56
C ALA A 11 21.54 -7.59 -3.35
N GLY A 12 20.89 -6.44 -3.51
CA GLY A 12 19.60 -6.34 -4.18
C GLY A 12 18.40 -6.65 -3.29
N GLU A 13 18.58 -6.73 -1.97
CA GLU A 13 17.51 -7.00 -1.01
C GLU A 13 17.45 -5.92 0.08
N TYR A 14 16.24 -5.47 0.37
CA TYR A 14 15.96 -4.34 1.25
C TYR A 14 14.73 -4.61 2.12
N LEU A 15 14.71 -3.98 3.28
CA LEU A 15 13.60 -4.01 4.22
C LEU A 15 13.31 -2.60 4.73
N THR A 16 12.05 -2.27 4.96
CA THR A 16 11.73 -1.07 5.72
C THR A 16 12.18 -1.23 7.18
N PRO A 17 12.52 -0.13 7.89
CA PRO A 17 12.99 -0.20 9.28
C PRO A 17 12.01 -0.88 10.25
N ASP A 18 10.72 -0.83 9.95
CA ASP A 18 9.65 -1.50 10.71
C ASP A 18 9.47 -2.98 10.34
N GLY A 19 10.28 -3.51 9.41
CA GLY A 19 10.23 -4.90 8.96
C GLY A 19 9.05 -5.24 8.04
N ARG A 20 8.19 -4.27 7.72
CA ARG A 20 6.92 -4.52 7.03
C ARG A 20 7.10 -4.84 5.55
N PHE A 21 7.85 -4.02 4.83
CA PHE A 21 8.01 -4.18 3.38
C PHE A 21 9.36 -4.76 3.06
N TYR A 22 9.35 -5.87 2.34
CA TYR A 22 10.54 -6.52 1.81
C TYR A 22 10.62 -6.29 0.31
N ILE A 23 11.76 -5.78 -0.16
CA ILE A 23 11.98 -5.47 -1.57
C ILE A 23 13.20 -6.25 -2.05
N ARG A 24 13.03 -7.03 -3.11
CA ARG A 24 14.15 -7.76 -3.72
C ARG A 24 14.20 -7.56 -5.21
N ASN A 25 15.41 -7.43 -5.74
CA ASN A 25 15.67 -7.48 -7.16
C ASN A 25 15.44 -8.92 -7.62
N THR A 26 14.62 -9.10 -8.64
CA THR A 26 14.37 -10.40 -9.23
C THR A 26 14.95 -10.48 -10.62
N TYR A 27 15.92 -11.38 -10.74
CA TYR A 27 16.41 -11.90 -12.02
C TYR A 27 15.76 -13.23 -12.39
N TYR A 28 14.96 -13.81 -11.49
CA TYR A 28 14.65 -15.23 -11.53
C TYR A 28 13.18 -15.50 -11.85
N SER A 29 13.03 -16.40 -12.81
CA SER A 29 11.86 -17.18 -13.22
C SER A 29 11.26 -17.99 -12.08
N ASN A 30 10.83 -17.38 -10.98
CA ASN A 30 10.34 -18.15 -9.83
C ASN A 30 8.82 -18.22 -9.80
N GLY A 31 8.26 -18.90 -10.80
CA GLY A 31 6.86 -19.35 -10.73
C GLY A 31 6.53 -20.49 -11.69
N ILE A 32 7.25 -20.62 -12.80
CA ILE A 32 6.99 -21.65 -13.81
C ILE A 32 8.32 -22.11 -14.42
N PRO A 33 8.73 -23.38 -14.24
CA PRO A 33 9.85 -23.96 -14.98
C PRO A 33 9.63 -23.79 -16.49
N GLY A 34 10.61 -23.25 -17.20
CA GLY A 34 10.54 -23.06 -18.67
C GLY A 34 10.21 -21.65 -19.16
N ARG A 35 9.91 -20.68 -18.28
CA ARG A 35 9.85 -19.25 -18.68
C ARG A 35 11.18 -18.56 -18.39
N SER A 36 11.94 -18.22 -19.43
CA SER A 36 13.02 -17.23 -19.34
C SER A 36 12.38 -15.83 -19.23
N ASN A 37 12.26 -15.29 -18.02
CA ASN A 37 11.99 -13.86 -17.88
C ASN A 37 13.26 -13.10 -18.28
N THR A 38 13.25 -12.47 -19.45
CA THR A 38 14.38 -11.67 -19.95
C THR A 38 14.45 -10.28 -19.32
N SER A 39 13.44 -9.87 -18.55
CA SER A 39 13.36 -8.56 -17.91
C SER A 39 13.66 -8.61 -16.41
N LYS A 40 14.64 -7.80 -16.00
CA LYS A 40 14.91 -7.49 -14.59
C LYS A 40 13.73 -6.71 -14.01
N GLY A 41 13.41 -6.95 -12.75
CA GLY A 41 12.39 -6.18 -12.04
C GLY A 41 12.56 -6.29 -10.53
N TRP A 42 11.72 -5.61 -9.78
CA TRP A 42 11.69 -5.65 -8.33
C TRP A 42 10.38 -6.26 -7.85
N LEU A 43 10.45 -7.08 -6.81
CA LEU A 43 9.29 -7.54 -6.07
C LEU A 43 9.23 -6.81 -4.75
N ILE A 44 8.05 -6.31 -4.43
CA ILE A 44 7.69 -5.69 -3.16
C ILE A 44 6.72 -6.64 -2.46
N GLU A 45 6.99 -6.99 -1.22
CA GLU A 45 6.15 -7.84 -0.39
C GLU A 45 5.73 -7.09 0.88
N ASP A 46 4.42 -6.99 1.13
CA ASP A 46 3.89 -6.52 2.42
C ASP A 46 3.73 -7.71 3.37
N LYS A 47 4.67 -7.87 4.29
CA LYS A 47 4.69 -8.95 5.29
C LYS A 47 3.64 -8.79 6.38
N SER A 48 3.04 -7.61 6.53
CA SER A 48 1.98 -7.40 7.52
C SER A 48 0.64 -8.01 7.10
N GLY A 49 0.43 -8.18 5.79
CA GLY A 49 -0.84 -8.61 5.21
C GLY A 49 -2.00 -7.64 5.43
N LEU A 50 -1.74 -6.43 5.92
CA LEU A 50 -2.78 -5.44 6.22
C LEU A 50 -3.34 -4.79 4.95
N THR A 51 -2.49 -4.61 3.93
CA THR A 51 -2.87 -3.89 2.72
C THR A 51 -2.41 -4.66 1.46
N PRO A 52 -3.32 -5.31 0.72
CA PRO A 52 -2.95 -6.02 -0.50
C PRO A 52 -2.62 -5.04 -1.62
N PHE A 53 -1.63 -5.37 -2.44
CA PHE A 53 -1.34 -4.62 -3.66
C PHE A 53 -2.42 -4.94 -4.70
N HIS A 54 -3.20 -3.95 -5.13
CA HIS A 54 -4.27 -4.16 -6.10
C HIS A 54 -3.76 -4.13 -7.54
N ASN A 55 -4.00 -5.21 -8.30
CA ASN A 55 -4.44 -5.17 -9.72
C ASN A 55 -4.86 -6.56 -10.24
N GLY A 56 -6.19 -6.82 -10.30
CA GLY A 56 -6.82 -7.93 -11.04
C GLY A 56 -6.85 -9.31 -10.35
N TYR A 57 -8.07 -9.85 -10.12
CA TYR A 57 -8.53 -11.18 -9.65
C TYR A 57 -7.80 -11.95 -8.52
N HIS A 58 -6.59 -11.55 -8.13
CA HIS A 58 -5.86 -12.09 -6.99
C HIS A 58 -5.39 -10.92 -6.11
N ARG A 59 -5.93 -10.83 -4.89
CA ARG A 59 -5.45 -9.90 -3.85
C ARG A 59 -4.18 -10.48 -3.25
N THR A 60 -3.02 -10.28 -3.89
CA THR A 60 -1.73 -10.71 -3.34
C THR A 60 -1.08 -9.58 -2.55
N ASN A 61 -0.26 -9.94 -1.55
CA ASN A 61 0.59 -8.99 -0.83
C ASN A 61 1.93 -8.77 -1.55
N ILE A 62 2.00 -9.11 -2.84
CA ILE A 62 3.22 -9.00 -3.65
C ILE A 62 2.92 -8.18 -4.90
N LYS A 63 3.76 -7.17 -5.17
CA LYS A 63 3.72 -6.37 -6.40
C LYS A 63 5.05 -6.42 -7.12
N ARG A 64 5.00 -6.61 -8.45
CA ARG A 64 6.15 -6.45 -9.33
C ARG A 64 6.19 -5.03 -9.88
N VAL A 65 7.38 -4.45 -9.93
CA VAL A 65 7.68 -3.13 -10.49
C VAL A 65 8.98 -3.16 -11.27
N ASP A 66 9.24 -2.16 -12.11
CA ASP A 66 10.41 -2.19 -12.98
C ASP A 66 11.66 -1.62 -12.31
N THR A 67 11.48 -0.73 -11.32
CA THR A 67 12.59 -0.04 -10.67
C THR A 67 12.50 -0.03 -9.14
N LEU A 68 13.64 0.10 -8.47
CA LEU A 68 13.70 0.29 -7.02
C LEU A 68 13.03 1.61 -6.60
N THR A 69 13.07 2.63 -7.46
CA THR A 69 12.43 3.93 -7.19
C THR A 69 10.92 3.78 -7.15
N GLU A 70 10.33 3.12 -8.15
CA GLU A 70 8.90 2.82 -8.19
C GLU A 70 8.48 1.99 -6.96
N ALA A 71 9.32 1.03 -6.55
CA ALA A 71 9.07 0.26 -5.34
C ALA A 71 8.95 1.14 -4.09
N LYS A 72 9.86 2.10 -3.93
CA LYS A 72 9.85 3.06 -2.81
C LYS A 72 8.62 3.96 -2.86
N GLU A 73 8.23 4.43 -4.03
CA GLU A 73 7.06 5.29 -4.21
C GLU A 73 5.76 4.58 -3.82
N ILE A 74 5.60 3.32 -4.24
CA ILE A 74 4.44 2.50 -3.87
C ILE A 74 4.40 2.25 -2.37
N ILE A 75 5.53 1.90 -1.74
CA ILE A 75 5.57 1.70 -0.28
C ILE A 75 5.17 3.00 0.43
N ALA A 76 5.73 4.14 0.00
CA ALA A 76 5.39 5.43 0.59
C ALA A 76 3.90 5.74 0.44
N LEU A 77 3.29 5.41 -0.71
CA LEU A 77 1.85 5.55 -0.92
C LEU A 77 1.04 4.67 0.02
N VAL A 78 1.38 3.38 0.15
CA VAL A 78 0.67 2.45 1.06
C VAL A 78 0.78 2.92 2.50
N MET A 79 1.98 3.29 2.95
CA MET A 79 2.19 3.81 4.31
C MET A 79 1.40 5.10 4.56
N ASP A 80 1.30 5.99 3.57
CA ASP A 80 0.50 7.21 3.68
C ASP A 80 -1.00 6.92 3.73
N CYS A 81 -1.49 5.98 2.92
CA CYS A 81 -2.86 5.49 2.98
C CYS A 81 -3.18 4.95 4.38
N ASP A 82 -2.33 4.07 4.93
CA ASP A 82 -2.56 3.50 6.26
C ASP A 82 -2.51 4.55 7.37
N ARG A 83 -1.59 5.51 7.27
CA ARG A 83 -1.54 6.65 8.20
C ARG A 83 -2.83 7.45 8.15
N LYS A 84 -3.36 7.74 6.96
CA LYS A 84 -4.64 8.43 6.77
C LYS A 84 -5.81 7.62 7.31
N GLU A 85 -5.84 6.30 7.05
CA GLU A 85 -6.86 5.42 7.62
C GLU A 85 -6.82 5.42 9.14
N LYS A 86 -5.63 5.37 9.73
CA LYS A 86 -5.45 5.42 11.17
C LYS A 86 -5.98 6.72 11.76
N ILE A 87 -5.64 7.87 11.16
CA ILE A 87 -6.16 9.18 11.59
C ILE A 87 -7.69 9.18 11.63
N LEU A 88 -8.34 8.69 10.56
CA LEU A 88 -9.80 8.63 10.51
C LEU A 88 -10.39 7.70 11.58
N ARG A 89 -9.81 6.52 11.77
CA ARG A 89 -10.27 5.58 12.83
C ARG A 89 -10.11 6.17 14.22
N ASP A 90 -8.96 6.79 14.50
CA ASP A 90 -8.64 7.38 15.81
C ASP A 90 -9.58 8.57 16.12
N THR A 91 -10.14 9.24 15.11
CA THR A 91 -11.13 10.32 15.25
C THR A 91 -12.59 9.83 15.18
N GLY A 92 -12.82 8.51 15.26
CA GLY A 92 -14.16 7.92 15.37
C GLY A 92 -14.88 7.67 14.05
N TRP A 93 -14.22 7.86 12.92
CA TRP A 93 -14.79 7.53 11.61
C TRP A 93 -14.85 6.03 11.39
N ARG A 94 -15.91 5.56 10.74
CA ARG A 94 -16.15 4.13 10.51
C ARG A 94 -16.05 3.80 9.02
N LYS A 95 -15.25 2.80 8.70
CA LYS A 95 -15.14 2.28 7.33
C LYS A 95 -16.40 1.48 6.98
N GLN A 96 -16.99 1.75 5.83
CA GLN A 96 -18.19 1.05 5.34
C GLN A 96 -18.05 0.70 3.85
N GLU A 97 -18.58 -0.45 3.47
CA GLU A 97 -18.73 -0.80 2.05
C GLU A 97 -19.79 0.11 1.42
N ASN A 98 -19.52 0.55 0.20
CA ASN A 98 -20.45 1.32 -0.61
C ASN A 98 -20.75 0.53 -1.88
N CYS A 99 -22.03 0.38 -2.24
CA CYS A 99 -22.43 -0.33 -3.46
C CYS A 99 -21.96 0.38 -4.74
N GLN A 100 -21.57 1.66 -4.65
CA GLN A 100 -21.04 2.44 -5.75
C GLN A 100 -19.52 2.63 -5.64
N PRO A 101 -18.80 2.79 -6.77
CA PRO A 101 -17.39 3.17 -6.76
C PRO A 101 -17.14 4.38 -5.83
N PRO A 102 -16.08 4.37 -5.00
CA PRO A 102 -14.94 3.46 -5.01
C PRO A 102 -15.14 2.13 -4.25
N GLY A 103 -16.36 1.76 -3.87
CA GLY A 103 -16.67 0.49 -3.20
C GLY A 103 -16.47 0.52 -1.69
N LEU A 104 -15.67 1.46 -1.18
CA LEU A 104 -15.34 1.56 0.23
C LEU A 104 -15.21 3.04 0.64
N CYS A 105 -16.01 3.44 1.62
CA CYS A 105 -16.17 4.81 2.08
C CYS A 105 -15.99 4.90 3.60
N TRP A 106 -15.98 6.12 4.12
CA TRP A 106 -15.88 6.46 5.53
C TRP A 106 -17.15 7.18 5.96
N LEU A 107 -17.82 6.64 6.97
CA LEU A 107 -18.98 7.26 7.60
C LEU A 107 -18.52 8.38 8.55
N SER A 108 -18.97 9.59 8.26
CA SER A 108 -18.72 10.77 9.07
C SER A 108 -19.42 10.68 10.42
N PRO A 109 -18.71 10.92 11.54
CA PRO A 109 -19.34 11.07 12.85
C PRO A 109 -20.03 12.43 13.03
N TYR A 110 -19.83 13.37 12.09
CA TYR A 110 -20.38 14.73 12.16
C TYR A 110 -21.65 14.88 11.34
N THR A 111 -21.68 14.24 10.17
CA THR A 111 -22.75 14.43 9.18
C THR A 111 -23.50 13.14 8.82
N ASP A 112 -23.08 11.99 9.35
CA ASP A 112 -23.58 10.65 8.99
C ASP A 112 -23.53 10.35 7.48
N LYS A 113 -22.70 11.09 6.72
CA LYS A 113 -22.49 10.88 5.30
C LYS A 113 -21.39 9.87 5.04
N LEU A 114 -21.56 9.09 3.98
CA LEU A 114 -20.51 8.25 3.41
C LEU A 114 -19.63 9.09 2.49
N LEU A 115 -18.35 9.19 2.83
CA LEU A 115 -17.37 10.00 2.13
C LEU A 115 -16.21 9.13 1.63
N THR A 116 -15.61 9.50 0.50
CA THR A 116 -14.32 8.93 0.10
C THR A 116 -13.25 9.26 1.15
N GLN A 117 -12.11 8.56 1.14
CA GLN A 117 -11.02 8.86 2.08
C GLN A 117 -10.57 10.33 2.00
N SER A 118 -10.47 10.89 0.79
CA SER A 118 -10.07 12.28 0.59
C SER A 118 -11.09 13.27 1.15
N GLU A 119 -12.38 13.03 0.93
CA GLU A 119 -13.46 13.87 1.46
C GLU A 119 -13.54 13.77 2.99
N ALA A 120 -13.38 12.57 3.55
CA ALA A 120 -13.37 12.35 4.99
C ALA A 120 -12.21 13.10 5.68
N LEU A 121 -11.01 13.06 5.09
CA LEU A 121 -9.87 13.83 5.58
C LEU A 121 -10.09 15.34 5.47
N LEU A 122 -10.72 15.80 4.39
CA LEU A 122 -11.07 17.20 4.21
C LEU A 122 -12.08 17.66 5.27
N GLU A 123 -13.18 16.92 5.46
CA GLU A 123 -14.18 17.23 6.47
C GLU A 123 -13.55 17.21 7.87
N LEU A 124 -12.73 16.20 8.20
CA LEU A 124 -12.00 16.17 9.47
C LEU A 124 -11.14 17.43 9.67
N SER A 125 -10.43 17.88 8.64
CA SER A 125 -9.58 19.09 8.72
C SER A 125 -10.38 20.38 8.91
N LEU A 126 -11.64 20.42 8.48
CA LEU A 126 -12.54 21.56 8.66
C LEU A 126 -13.21 21.57 10.04
N MET A 127 -13.28 20.41 10.70
CA MET A 127 -13.95 20.22 11.99
C MET A 127 -12.97 20.10 13.17
N SER A 128 -11.66 20.05 12.90
CA SER A 128 -10.57 20.03 13.90
C SER A 128 -10.07 21.44 14.19
#